data_AF-A0A956GQM5-F1
#
_entry.id   AF-A0A956GQM5-F1
#
_cell.length_a   1.000
_cell.length_b   1.000
_cell.length_c   1.000
_cell.angle_alpha   90.00
_cell.angle_beta   90.00
_cell.angle_gamma   90.00
#
_symmetry.space_group_name_H-M   'P 1'
#
loop_
_entity.id
_entity.type
_entity.pdbx_description
1 polymer ?
#
loop_
_entity_poly.entity_id
_entity_poly.type
_entity_poly.pdbx_seq_one_letter_code
_entity_poly.pdbx_strand_id
1 'polypeptide(L)'
;MNAFGRNYHIVISNGQMTQNNAAGETWDAAGGLPDPKVSITLNGTLVGSSSTQQDTLTPEWNEYLTTVIPGGSTFRIDVLDEDLTVDDPMFACVASPTLGADTIRAYLNSCASAAGTPAGPGSSVFFWFEPQ
;
A
#
# COMPACT_ATOMS: atom_id res chain seq x y z
N MET A 1 7.79 -17.08 20.17
CA MET A 1 8.68 -17.18 18.99
C MET A 1 9.06 -15.77 18.53
N ASN A 2 10.34 -15.48 18.25
CA ASN A 2 10.79 -14.15 17.77
C ASN A 2 10.17 -13.84 16.40
N ALA A 3 9.54 -12.67 16.22
CA ALA A 3 8.90 -12.22 14.97
C ALA A 3 9.86 -11.48 14.02
N PHE A 4 11.13 -11.32 14.39
CA PHE A 4 12.10 -10.55 13.62
C PHE A 4 13.23 -11.44 13.09
N GLY A 5 13.84 -11.02 11.98
CA GLY A 5 14.95 -11.74 11.34
C GLY A 5 14.54 -13.01 10.59
N ARG A 6 13.26 -13.11 10.23
CA ARG A 6 12.72 -14.17 9.36
C ARG A 6 12.36 -13.59 8.00
N ASN A 7 12.29 -14.46 7.00
CA ASN A 7 11.64 -14.14 5.74
C ASN A 7 10.13 -14.07 5.96
N TYR A 8 9.54 -13.01 5.44
CA TYR A 8 8.11 -12.81 5.37
C TYR A 8 7.69 -12.67 3.91
N HIS A 9 6.56 -13.26 3.58
CA HIS A 9 5.74 -12.78 2.47
C HIS A 9 4.89 -11.62 2.99
N ILE A 10 5.10 -10.45 2.41
CA ILE A 10 4.21 -9.31 2.57
C ILE A 10 3.17 -9.44 1.47
N VAL A 11 1.97 -9.84 1.84
CA VAL A 11 0.90 -10.10 0.88
C VAL A 11 0.06 -8.84 0.72
N ILE A 12 -0.07 -8.37 -0.52
CA ILE A 12 -0.91 -7.25 -0.94
C ILE A 12 -2.15 -7.87 -1.57
N SER A 13 -3.31 -7.77 -0.92
CA SER A 13 -4.50 -8.49 -1.38
C SER A 13 -5.38 -7.64 -2.28
N ASN A 14 -6.07 -6.66 -1.71
CA ASN A 14 -7.07 -5.87 -2.41
C ASN A 14 -7.16 -4.48 -1.78
N GLY A 15 -7.92 -3.60 -2.44
CA GLY A 15 -8.18 -2.26 -1.95
C GLY A 15 -9.51 -1.69 -2.41
N GLN A 16 -9.75 -0.46 -1.98
CA GLN A 16 -10.85 0.40 -2.42
C GLN A 16 -10.25 1.76 -2.75
N MET A 17 -10.62 2.34 -3.88
CA MET A 17 -10.18 3.65 -4.32
C MET A 17 -11.35 4.61 -4.46
N THR A 18 -11.10 5.89 -4.27
CA THR A 18 -12.10 6.92 -4.55
C THR A 18 -12.15 7.17 -6.04
N GLN A 19 -13.33 7.48 -6.57
CA GLN A 19 -13.48 7.80 -8.00
C GLN A 19 -12.79 9.10 -8.38
N ASN A 20 -12.73 10.05 -7.45
CA ASN A 20 -12.10 11.34 -7.63
C ASN A 20 -11.08 11.57 -6.51
N ASN A 21 -10.11 12.42 -6.76
CA ASN A 21 -9.23 12.93 -5.73
C ASN A 21 -10.01 13.86 -4.76
N ALA A 22 -9.36 14.30 -3.69
CA ALA A 22 -9.95 15.15 -2.66
C ALA A 22 -10.38 16.53 -3.17
N ALA A 23 -9.86 16.99 -4.30
CA ALA A 23 -10.26 18.22 -4.97
C ALA A 23 -11.49 18.03 -5.88
N GLY A 24 -11.95 16.80 -6.09
CA GLY A 24 -13.05 16.46 -6.99
C GLY A 24 -12.63 16.27 -8.44
N GLU A 25 -11.33 16.17 -8.71
CA GLU A 25 -10.77 15.91 -10.04
C GLU A 25 -10.68 14.41 -10.30
N THR A 26 -10.63 14.00 -11.57
CA THR A 26 -10.39 12.60 -11.93
C THR A 26 -8.93 12.25 -11.74
N TRP A 27 -8.66 10.97 -11.50
CA TRP A 27 -7.30 10.44 -11.37
C TRP A 27 -6.60 10.46 -12.73
N ASP A 28 -7.24 9.86 -13.74
CA ASP A 28 -6.70 9.89 -15.09
C ASP A 28 -7.11 11.11 -15.92
N ALA A 29 -6.26 11.43 -16.90
CA ALA A 29 -6.63 12.26 -18.03
C ALA A 29 -7.84 11.69 -18.79
N ALA A 30 -8.69 12.58 -19.30
CA ALA A 30 -9.96 12.23 -19.98
C ALA A 30 -11.03 11.56 -19.10
N GLY A 31 -10.79 11.41 -17.80
CA GLY A 31 -11.80 11.01 -16.82
C GLY A 31 -11.97 9.52 -16.60
N GLY A 32 -10.87 8.75 -16.76
CA GLY A 32 -10.79 7.34 -16.35
C GLY A 32 -10.89 7.13 -14.84
N LEU A 33 -11.18 5.88 -14.44
CA LEU A 33 -11.02 5.44 -13.05
C LEU A 33 -9.53 5.22 -12.78
N PRO A 34 -9.06 5.31 -11.52
CA PRO A 34 -7.65 5.19 -11.23
C PRO A 34 -7.07 3.83 -11.66
N ASP A 35 -5.75 3.83 -11.81
CA ASP A 35 -4.86 2.71 -12.11
C ASP A 35 -4.00 2.36 -10.87
N PRO A 36 -4.54 1.71 -9.82
CA PRO A 36 -3.89 1.71 -8.53
C PRO A 36 -2.72 0.73 -8.47
N LYS A 37 -1.63 1.20 -7.84
CA LYS A 37 -0.38 0.47 -7.64
C LYS A 37 0.15 0.67 -6.24
N VAL A 38 0.69 -0.38 -5.65
CA VAL A 38 1.19 -0.37 -4.27
C VAL A 38 2.70 -0.51 -4.27
N SER A 39 3.40 0.42 -3.64
CA SER A 39 4.85 0.35 -3.42
C SER A 39 5.16 0.22 -1.93
N ILE A 40 6.11 -0.66 -1.61
CA ILE A 40 6.47 -0.96 -0.22
C ILE A 40 7.93 -0.55 0.02
N THR A 41 8.12 0.26 1.04
CA THR A 41 9.42 0.75 1.48
C THR A 41 9.71 0.27 2.91
N LEU A 42 10.87 -0.34 3.12
CA LEU A 42 11.36 -0.76 4.42
C LEU A 42 12.63 0.04 4.77
N ASN A 43 12.61 0.75 5.90
CA ASN A 43 13.73 1.61 6.36
C ASN A 43 14.20 2.63 5.31
N GLY A 44 13.27 3.15 4.51
CA GLY A 44 13.59 4.10 3.42
C GLY A 44 14.07 3.47 2.12
N THR A 45 14.20 2.14 2.05
CA THR A 45 14.58 1.39 0.84
C THR A 45 13.37 0.70 0.23
N LEU A 46 13.14 0.90 -1.07
CA LEU A 46 12.10 0.20 -1.82
C LEU A 46 12.40 -1.31 -1.81
N VAL A 47 11.46 -2.11 -1.29
CA VAL A 47 11.57 -3.58 -1.30
C VAL A 47 10.82 -4.21 -2.46
N GLY A 48 9.85 -3.49 -3.03
CA GLY A 48 9.15 -3.87 -4.25
C GLY A 48 7.83 -3.13 -4.41
N SER A 49 7.17 -3.42 -5.53
CA SER A 49 5.88 -2.85 -5.90
C SER A 49 5.00 -3.94 -6.50
N SER A 50 3.69 -3.77 -6.39
CA SER A 50 2.71 -4.62 -7.05
C SER A 50 2.66 -4.34 -8.57
N SER A 51 1.94 -5.18 -9.30
CA SER A 51 1.39 -4.78 -10.59
C SER A 51 0.38 -3.64 -10.45
N THR A 52 0.15 -2.94 -11.56
CA THR A 52 -0.92 -1.94 -11.70
C THR A 52 -2.22 -2.64 -12.07
N GLN A 53 -3.31 -2.27 -11.41
CA GLN A 53 -4.66 -2.72 -11.76
C GLN A 53 -5.36 -1.58 -12.50
N GLN A 54 -5.68 -1.76 -13.78
CA GLN A 54 -6.15 -0.64 -14.61
C GLN A 54 -7.65 -0.35 -14.44
N ASP A 55 -8.03 0.92 -14.52
CA ASP A 55 -9.38 1.49 -14.59
C ASP A 55 -10.33 0.86 -13.56
N THR A 56 -9.95 0.90 -12.27
CA THR A 56 -10.69 0.21 -11.20
C THR A 56 -10.73 0.93 -9.86
N LEU A 57 -11.91 0.89 -9.23
CA LEU A 57 -12.09 1.34 -7.83
C LEU A 57 -11.88 0.23 -6.81
N THR A 58 -11.78 -1.02 -7.26
CA THR A 58 -11.69 -2.20 -6.39
C THR A 58 -10.55 -3.09 -6.86
N PRO A 59 -9.29 -2.64 -6.77
CA PRO A 59 -8.14 -3.41 -7.23
C PRO A 59 -7.97 -4.70 -6.41
N GLU A 60 -7.65 -5.79 -7.11
CA GLU A 60 -7.25 -7.06 -6.52
C GLU A 60 -5.87 -7.44 -7.06
N TRP A 61 -4.84 -7.40 -6.22
CA TRP A 61 -3.49 -7.79 -6.59
C TRP A 61 -3.24 -9.26 -6.27
N ASN A 62 -3.54 -9.67 -5.04
CA ASN A 62 -3.22 -11.01 -4.53
C ASN A 62 -1.75 -11.41 -4.78
N GLU A 63 -0.86 -10.43 -4.63
CA GLU A 63 0.57 -10.54 -4.87
C GLU A 63 1.34 -10.55 -3.54
N TYR A 64 2.58 -11.03 -3.56
CA TYR A 64 3.45 -10.96 -2.40
C TYR A 64 4.86 -10.56 -2.76
N LEU A 65 5.51 -9.88 -1.80
CA LEU A 65 6.94 -9.59 -1.82
C LEU A 65 7.63 -10.38 -0.71
N THR A 66 8.77 -10.98 -1.00
CA THR A 66 9.57 -11.68 0.01
C THR A 66 10.66 -10.76 0.53
N THR A 67 10.68 -10.53 1.84
CA THR A 67 11.77 -9.77 2.48
C THR A 67 12.02 -10.23 3.91
N VAL A 68 13.23 -9.95 4.40
CA VAL A 68 13.54 -10.07 5.83
C VAL A 68 13.08 -8.81 6.53
N ILE A 69 12.37 -8.93 7.65
CA ILE A 69 11.97 -7.79 8.48
C ILE A 69 12.84 -7.74 9.75
N PRO A 70 13.83 -6.83 9.84
CA PRO A 70 14.55 -6.56 11.07
C PRO A 70 13.63 -5.95 12.12
N GLY A 71 13.92 -6.22 13.41
CA GLY A 71 13.23 -5.58 14.51
C GLY A 71 13.44 -4.08 14.53
N GLY A 72 12.39 -3.31 14.83
CA GLY A 72 12.46 -1.85 14.84
C GLY A 72 12.45 -1.20 13.46
N SER A 73 12.17 -1.96 12.39
CA SER A 73 12.11 -1.38 11.05
C SER A 73 10.92 -0.44 10.86
N THR A 74 11.08 0.61 10.07
CA THR A 74 9.98 1.45 9.59
C THR A 74 9.43 0.86 8.30
N PHE A 75 8.13 0.60 8.27
CA PHE A 75 7.45 0.04 7.12
C PHE A 75 6.46 1.06 6.58
N ARG A 76 6.61 1.39 5.29
CA ARG A 76 5.78 2.36 4.58
C ARG A 76 5.14 1.70 3.37
N ILE A 77 3.85 1.97 3.20
CA ILE A 77 3.09 1.66 2.00
C ILE A 77 2.75 2.97 1.33
N ASP A 78 3.05 3.05 0.04
CA ASP A 78 2.64 4.13 -0.84
C ASP A 78 1.65 3.55 -1.85
N VAL A 79 0.49 4.20 -1.98
CA VAL A 79 -0.51 3.87 -2.98
C VAL A 79 -0.52 5.00 -4.00
N LEU A 80 -0.31 4.61 -5.25
CA LEU A 80 -0.16 5.51 -6.38
C LEU A 80 -1.22 5.17 -7.42
N ASP A 81 -1.59 6.17 -8.17
CA ASP A 81 -2.31 6.07 -9.43
C ASP A 81 -1.24 6.08 -10.54
N GLU A 82 -1.09 4.98 -11.28
CA GLU A 82 -0.07 4.89 -12.33
C GLU A 82 -0.50 5.70 -13.54
N ASP A 83 0.43 6.50 -14.06
CA ASP A 83 0.12 7.47 -15.10
C ASP A 83 1.15 7.40 -16.22
N LEU A 84 0.83 7.89 -17.42
CA LEU A 84 1.74 7.77 -18.58
C LEU A 84 3.08 8.48 -18.40
N THR A 85 3.12 9.49 -17.53
CA THR A 85 4.32 10.32 -17.34
C THR A 85 4.81 10.37 -15.90
N VAL A 86 3.92 10.58 -14.94
CA VAL A 86 4.25 10.70 -13.52
C VAL A 86 3.10 10.13 -12.70
N ASP A 87 3.37 9.05 -11.96
CA ASP A 87 2.39 8.46 -11.05
C ASP A 87 1.91 9.48 -9.99
N ASP A 88 0.60 9.59 -9.83
CA ASP A 88 -0.03 10.48 -8.87
C ASP A 88 -0.13 9.82 -7.49
N PRO A 89 0.34 10.48 -6.41
CA PRO A 89 0.24 9.90 -5.08
C PRO A 89 -1.22 9.94 -4.60
N MET A 90 -1.79 8.78 -4.25
CA MET A 90 -3.14 8.72 -3.69
C MET A 90 -3.08 8.93 -2.17
N PHE A 91 -2.34 8.08 -1.46
CA PHE A 91 -2.12 8.14 -0.02
C PHE A 91 -0.96 7.24 0.39
N ALA A 92 -0.47 7.44 1.61
CA ALA A 92 0.60 6.62 2.18
C ALA A 92 0.33 6.33 3.66
N CYS A 93 0.76 5.15 4.12
CA CYS A 93 0.74 4.80 5.53
C CYS A 93 2.12 4.38 6.01
N VAL A 94 2.42 4.75 7.25
CA VAL A 94 3.60 4.27 7.97
C VAL A 94 3.11 3.44 9.15
N ALA A 95 3.37 2.14 9.12
CA ALA A 95 2.94 1.22 10.17
C ALA A 95 3.83 1.37 11.41
N SER A 96 3.55 2.40 12.22
CA SER A 96 4.35 2.82 13.38
C SER A 96 5.81 3.18 13.03
N PRO A 97 6.49 4.06 13.79
CA PRO A 97 7.90 4.34 13.53
C PRO A 97 8.79 3.08 13.65
N THR A 98 8.31 2.05 14.37
CA THR A 98 8.96 0.75 14.53
C THR A 98 7.94 -0.40 14.45
N LEU A 99 8.12 -1.33 13.52
CA LEU A 99 7.33 -2.56 13.46
C LEU A 99 7.55 -3.39 14.73
N GLY A 100 6.46 -3.59 15.49
CA GLY A 100 6.40 -4.49 16.63
C GLY A 100 6.05 -5.92 16.22
N ALA A 101 6.36 -6.89 17.08
CA ALA A 101 5.99 -8.29 16.84
C ALA A 101 4.46 -8.47 16.71
N ASP A 102 3.68 -7.65 17.41
CA ASP A 102 2.22 -7.72 17.38
C ASP A 102 1.66 -7.19 16.05
N THR A 103 2.29 -6.18 15.45
CA THR A 103 1.93 -5.69 14.10
C THR A 103 2.19 -6.75 13.04
N ILE A 104 3.35 -7.43 13.12
CA ILE A 104 3.70 -8.51 12.19
C ILE A 104 2.75 -9.71 12.35
N ARG A 105 2.24 -9.94 13.57
CA ARG A 105 1.32 -11.04 13.87
C ARG A 105 -0.15 -10.69 13.66
N ALA A 106 -0.47 -9.43 13.41
CA ALA A 106 -1.83 -9.03 13.09
C ALA A 106 -2.20 -9.63 11.73
N TYR A 107 -3.25 -10.46 11.72
CA TYR A 107 -3.67 -11.22 10.54
C TYR A 107 -4.21 -10.35 9.39
N LEU A 108 -4.68 -9.13 9.69
CA LEU A 108 -5.11 -8.18 8.67
C LEU A 108 -4.69 -6.78 9.09
N ASN A 109 -3.82 -6.17 8.30
CA ASN A 109 -3.48 -4.77 8.40
C ASN A 109 -4.13 -4.04 7.23
N SER A 110 -4.58 -2.82 7.47
CA SER A 110 -5.04 -1.93 6.40
C SER A 110 -4.25 -0.63 6.43
N CYS A 111 -3.97 -0.13 5.24
CA CYS A 111 -3.55 1.24 5.02
C CYS A 111 -4.77 1.98 4.47
N ALA A 112 -5.22 3.06 5.11
CA ALA A 112 -6.38 3.81 4.69
C ALA A 112 -6.02 5.28 4.48
N SER A 113 -6.62 5.89 3.47
CA SER A 113 -6.48 7.31 3.20
C SER A 113 -7.20 8.14 4.26
N ALA A 114 -6.57 9.23 4.67
CA ALA A 114 -7.09 10.14 5.69
C ALA A 114 -7.46 11.51 5.09
N ALA A 115 -8.21 12.30 5.84
CA ALA A 115 -8.42 13.71 5.49
C ALA A 115 -7.07 14.43 5.32
N GLY A 116 -6.87 15.09 4.19
CA GLY A 116 -5.62 15.77 3.82
C GLY A 116 -4.67 14.97 2.93
N THR A 117 -4.94 13.68 2.68
CA THR A 117 -4.28 12.95 1.59
C THR A 117 -4.91 13.32 0.25
N PRO A 118 -4.19 13.18 -0.88
CA PRO A 118 -4.76 13.43 -2.22
C PRO A 118 -6.03 12.64 -2.51
N ALA A 119 -6.16 11.40 -2.01
CA ALA A 119 -7.39 10.62 -2.15
C ALA A 119 -8.54 11.08 -1.24
N GLY A 120 -8.26 11.89 -0.21
CA GLY A 120 -9.22 12.19 0.85
C GLY A 120 -9.58 10.92 1.64
N PRO A 121 -10.59 10.95 2.53
CA PRO A 121 -11.03 9.74 3.22
C PRO A 121 -11.83 8.81 2.28
N GLY A 122 -11.58 7.50 2.36
CA GLY A 122 -12.42 6.48 1.70
C GLY A 122 -11.65 5.42 0.94
N SER A 123 -10.39 5.66 0.60
CA SER A 123 -9.53 4.65 -0.01
C SER A 123 -8.84 3.79 1.04
N SER A 124 -8.58 2.53 0.71
CA SER A 124 -7.81 1.63 1.56
C SER A 124 -7.14 0.50 0.77
N VAL A 125 -6.09 -0.08 1.34
CA VAL A 125 -5.41 -1.28 0.86
C VAL A 125 -5.24 -2.23 2.03
N PHE A 126 -5.49 -3.52 1.80
CA PHE A 126 -5.37 -4.58 2.78
C PHE A 126 -4.12 -5.43 2.52
N PHE A 127 -3.39 -5.73 3.59
CA PHE A 127 -2.17 -6.51 3.56
C PHE A 127 -1.96 -7.32 4.83
N TRP A 128 -1.12 -8.35 4.75
CA TRP A 128 -0.67 -9.10 5.93
C TRP A 128 0.75 -9.62 5.75
N PHE A 129 1.33 -10.07 6.86
CA PHE A 129 2.64 -10.70 6.89
C PHE A 129 2.46 -12.20 7.10
N GLU A 130 2.94 -13.00 6.17
CA GLU A 130 2.97 -14.45 6.27
C GLU A 130 4.42 -14.93 6.48
N PRO A 131 4.73 -15.59 7.61
CA PRO A 131 6.08 -16.12 7.83
C PRO A 131 6.39 -17.25 6.84
N GLN A 132 7.64 -17.28 6.37
CA GLN A 132 8.19 -18.40 5.59
C GLN A 132 8.76 -19.51 6.48
#